data_AF-A0A368GIL0-F1
#
_entry.id   AF-A0A368GIL0-F1
#
_cell.length_a   1.000
_cell.length_b   1.000
_cell.length_c   1.000
_cell.angle_alpha   90.00
_cell.angle_beta   90.00
_cell.angle_gamma   90.00
#
_symmetry.space_group_name_H-M   'P 1'
#
loop_
_entity.id
_entity.type
_entity.pdbx_description
1 polymer ?
#
loop_
_entity_poly.entity_id
_entity_poly.type
_entity_poly.pdbx_seq_one_letter_code
_entity_poly.pdbx_strand_id
1 'polypeptide(L)'
;LSSIRRINGSLRITNTTHLGEFHYFPNLEEVGILESSSGHRPAIEVTRNEELTSLILPSLRNVFAVNTSTVIIIKENPQLGMKKAEAERYYEAAHGREYVVLEFEDTTTFIDDVLRYKMLLLAALFFIVLILICIAVGLVVTRKKTKHRLVLPQPPYILGKKSRLVLESLVKEILINDPLVWRWNDRELVWGYQIQDAAHADVNVLVMNNETFLNAHMLPLGA
;
A
#
# COMPACT_ATOMS: atom_id res chain seq x y z
N LEU A 1 -26.10 -21.73 33.02
CA LEU A 1 -25.14 -22.56 32.25
C LEU A 1 -23.94 -21.74 31.76
N SER A 2 -23.94 -20.41 31.91
CA SER A 2 -22.87 -19.50 31.47
C SER A 2 -21.52 -19.66 32.17
N SER A 3 -21.45 -20.26 33.36
CA SER A 3 -20.18 -20.51 34.06
C SER A 3 -19.47 -21.79 33.61
N ILE A 4 -20.13 -22.65 32.85
CA ILE A 4 -19.61 -23.95 32.45
C ILE A 4 -18.60 -23.76 31.32
N ARG A 5 -17.35 -24.15 31.58
CA ARG A 5 -16.26 -24.13 30.60
C ARG A 5 -15.93 -25.48 30.00
N ARG A 6 -16.18 -26.55 30.74
CA ARG A 6 -15.81 -27.90 30.35
C ARG A 6 -16.92 -28.89 30.71
N ILE A 7 -17.23 -29.78 29.78
CA ILE A 7 -18.12 -30.93 29.99
C ILE A 7 -17.27 -32.19 29.86
N ASN A 8 -17.06 -32.88 30.99
CA ASN A 8 -16.41 -34.19 31.04
C ASN A 8 -17.45 -35.28 30.78
N GLY A 9 -17.90 -35.38 29.54
CA GLY A 9 -18.95 -36.28 29.09
C GLY A 9 -19.49 -35.87 27.72
N SER A 10 -20.67 -36.39 27.38
CA SER A 10 -21.37 -35.98 26.16
C SER A 10 -22.37 -34.85 26.42
N LEU A 11 -22.45 -33.91 25.49
CA LEU A 11 -23.53 -32.94 25.39
C LEU A 11 -24.59 -33.51 24.43
N ARG A 12 -25.79 -33.75 24.95
CA ARG A 12 -26.88 -34.35 24.19
C ARG A 12 -28.13 -33.49 24.24
N ILE A 13 -28.63 -33.11 23.06
CA ILE A 13 -29.85 -32.36 22.88
C ILE A 13 -30.67 -33.12 21.82
N THR A 14 -31.58 -33.96 22.27
CA THR A 14 -32.33 -34.85 21.38
C THR A 14 -33.82 -34.75 21.63
N ASN A 15 -34.61 -34.70 20.55
CA ASN A 15 -36.07 -34.74 20.62
C ASN A 15 -36.67 -33.69 21.57
N THR A 16 -36.12 -32.47 21.53
CA THR A 16 -36.52 -31.38 22.42
C THR A 16 -37.29 -30.32 21.62
N THR A 17 -38.41 -29.86 22.18
CA THR A 17 -39.25 -28.78 21.62
C THR A 17 -38.94 -27.46 22.31
N HIS A 18 -39.32 -26.33 21.71
CA HIS A 18 -39.16 -24.98 22.27
C HIS A 18 -37.72 -24.55 22.57
N LEU A 19 -36.76 -25.09 21.82
CA LEU A 19 -35.35 -24.69 21.94
C LEU A 19 -35.08 -23.31 21.34
N GLY A 20 -35.69 -22.99 20.19
CA GLY A 20 -35.45 -21.75 19.47
C GLY A 20 -33.97 -21.52 19.26
N GLU A 21 -33.45 -20.41 19.81
CA GLU A 21 -32.04 -20.07 19.76
C GLU A 21 -31.26 -20.66 20.95
N PHE A 22 -30.32 -21.56 20.67
CA PHE A 22 -29.50 -22.17 21.71
C PHE A 22 -28.22 -21.36 21.97
N HIS A 23 -28.26 -20.54 23.01
CA HIS A 23 -27.16 -19.68 23.45
C HIS A 23 -26.78 -19.87 24.94
N TYR A 24 -27.18 -21.01 25.53
CA TYR A 24 -27.04 -21.27 26.97
C TYR A 24 -25.60 -21.52 27.43
N PHE A 25 -24.68 -21.83 26.51
CA PHE A 25 -23.28 -22.19 26.77
C PHE A 25 -22.28 -21.22 26.12
N PRO A 26 -22.26 -19.94 26.51
CA PRO A 26 -21.37 -18.94 25.90
C PRO A 26 -19.88 -19.20 26.17
N ASN A 27 -19.55 -19.80 27.32
CA ASN A 27 -18.17 -20.00 27.77
C ASN A 27 -17.69 -21.45 27.69
N LEU A 28 -18.44 -22.33 27.03
CA LEU A 28 -18.06 -23.73 26.88
C LEU A 28 -16.89 -23.83 25.91
N GLU A 29 -15.75 -24.27 26.42
CA GLU A 29 -14.49 -24.39 25.69
C GLU A 29 -14.21 -25.83 25.26
N GLU A 30 -14.59 -26.81 26.10
CA GLU A 30 -14.20 -28.21 25.91
C GLU A 30 -15.35 -29.18 26.24
N VAL A 31 -15.58 -30.14 25.33
CA VAL A 31 -16.54 -31.25 25.55
C VAL A 31 -15.83 -32.54 25.20
N GLY A 32 -15.73 -33.48 26.13
CA GLY A 32 -15.10 -34.74 25.80
C GLY A 32 -15.36 -35.90 26.72
N ILE A 33 -15.31 -37.09 26.14
CA ILE A 33 -15.53 -38.37 26.81
C ILE A 33 -14.17 -39.04 26.98
N LEU A 34 -13.67 -39.07 28.21
CA LEU A 34 -12.38 -39.69 28.56
C LEU A 34 -12.49 -41.19 28.83
N GLU A 35 -13.65 -41.65 29.29
CA GLU A 35 -13.87 -43.05 29.68
C GLU A 35 -14.77 -43.78 28.69
N SER A 36 -14.35 -45.00 28.33
CA SER A 36 -15.04 -45.90 27.42
C SER A 36 -16.31 -46.45 28.08
N SER A 37 -17.30 -45.58 28.26
CA SER A 37 -18.61 -45.90 28.82
C SER A 37 -19.45 -46.63 27.77
N SER A 38 -19.13 -47.91 27.55
CA SER A 38 -19.92 -48.98 26.91
C SER A 38 -20.73 -48.66 25.64
N GLY A 39 -20.43 -47.57 24.93
CA GLY A 39 -21.11 -47.20 23.70
C GLY A 39 -20.24 -46.28 22.87
N HIS A 40 -20.18 -46.55 21.57
CA HIS A 40 -19.64 -45.64 20.58
C HIS A 40 -20.55 -44.41 20.52
N ARG A 41 -20.26 -43.39 21.33
CA ARG A 41 -21.12 -42.21 21.49
C ARG A 41 -20.33 -40.95 21.14
N PRO A 42 -20.91 -40.05 20.33
CA PRO A 42 -20.28 -38.77 20.04
C PRO A 42 -20.23 -37.90 21.30
N ALA A 43 -19.24 -37.01 21.37
CA ALA A 43 -19.13 -36.02 22.44
C ALA A 43 -20.22 -34.95 22.35
N ILE A 44 -20.67 -34.61 21.14
CA ILE A 44 -21.80 -33.70 20.93
C ILE A 44 -22.83 -34.38 20.02
N GLU A 45 -24.06 -34.50 20.50
CA GLU A 45 -25.19 -35.05 19.75
C GLU A 45 -26.37 -34.09 19.83
N VAL A 46 -26.73 -33.47 18.70
CA VAL A 46 -27.90 -32.60 18.57
C VAL A 46 -28.77 -33.13 17.44
N THR A 47 -29.84 -33.87 17.78
CA THR A 47 -30.67 -34.52 16.78
C THR A 47 -32.17 -34.40 17.04
N ARG A 48 -32.97 -34.30 15.99
CA ARG A 48 -34.45 -34.26 16.06
C ARG A 48 -35.00 -33.12 16.91
N ASN A 49 -34.43 -31.93 16.77
CA ASN A 49 -34.97 -30.73 17.39
C ASN A 49 -35.65 -29.89 16.30
N GLU A 50 -36.98 -29.98 16.22
CA GLU A 50 -37.77 -29.37 15.15
C GLU A 50 -37.73 -27.85 15.17
N GLU A 51 -37.77 -27.26 16.37
CA GLU A 51 -37.82 -25.81 16.60
C GLU A 51 -36.45 -25.20 16.93
N LEU A 52 -35.35 -25.94 16.72
CA LEU A 52 -34.00 -25.41 16.94
C LEU A 52 -33.60 -24.55 15.73
N THR A 53 -33.50 -23.23 15.94
CA THR A 53 -33.20 -22.26 14.88
C THR A 53 -31.71 -21.93 14.81
N SER A 54 -31.01 -21.90 15.94
CA SER A 54 -29.58 -21.62 16.00
C SER A 54 -28.90 -22.42 17.11
N LEU A 55 -27.65 -22.81 16.87
CA LEU A 55 -26.81 -23.51 17.83
C LEU A 55 -25.46 -22.79 17.92
N ILE A 56 -25.31 -21.93 18.92
CA ILE A 56 -24.14 -21.05 19.03
C ILE A 56 -23.30 -21.46 20.24
N LEU A 57 -22.11 -21.98 19.97
CA LEU A 57 -21.09 -22.34 20.97
C LEU A 57 -19.81 -21.54 20.71
N PRO A 58 -19.76 -20.25 21.09
CA PRO A 58 -18.78 -19.31 20.56
C PRO A 58 -17.36 -19.56 21.06
N SER A 59 -17.22 -20.16 22.25
CA SER A 59 -15.94 -20.42 22.90
C SER A 59 -15.42 -21.85 22.69
N LEU A 60 -16.14 -22.69 21.94
CA LEU A 60 -15.81 -24.10 21.76
C LEU A 60 -14.50 -24.24 20.98
N ARG A 61 -13.54 -24.94 21.56
CA ARG A 61 -12.18 -25.11 21.02
C ARG A 61 -11.80 -26.56 20.82
N ASN A 62 -12.29 -27.43 21.68
CA ASN A 62 -11.85 -28.82 21.69
C ASN A 62 -13.02 -29.76 21.96
N VAL A 63 -13.24 -30.67 21.03
CA VAL A 63 -14.21 -31.75 21.17
C VAL A 63 -13.52 -33.05 20.85
N PHE A 64 -13.61 -34.02 21.76
CA PHE A 64 -12.99 -35.33 21.58
C PHE A 64 -13.83 -36.44 22.18
N ALA A 65 -13.86 -37.59 21.52
CA ALA A 65 -14.48 -38.79 22.03
C ALA A 65 -13.55 -39.98 21.76
N VAL A 66 -13.21 -40.72 22.82
CA VAL A 66 -12.38 -41.91 22.71
C VAL A 66 -13.21 -43.04 22.08
N ASN A 67 -12.62 -43.77 21.13
CA ASN A 67 -13.23 -44.92 20.44
C ASN A 67 -14.41 -44.61 19.50
N THR A 68 -14.50 -43.40 18.94
CA THR A 68 -15.52 -43.07 17.92
C THR A 68 -14.92 -42.42 16.69
N SER A 69 -15.38 -42.85 15.51
CA SER A 69 -15.06 -42.19 14.24
C SER A 69 -15.75 -40.85 14.04
N THR A 70 -16.80 -40.57 14.82
CA THR A 70 -17.57 -39.33 14.72
C THR A 70 -17.74 -38.74 16.10
N VAL A 71 -17.20 -37.54 16.29
CA VAL A 71 -17.11 -36.83 17.55
C VAL A 71 -18.30 -35.87 17.72
N ILE A 72 -18.77 -35.28 16.62
CA ILE A 72 -19.91 -34.34 16.61
C ILE A 72 -20.97 -34.83 15.62
N ILE A 73 -22.20 -34.93 16.08
CA ILE A 73 -23.37 -35.26 15.26
C ILE A 73 -24.43 -34.18 15.47
N ILE A 74 -24.70 -33.41 14.44
CA ILE A 74 -25.77 -32.42 14.37
C ILE A 74 -26.54 -32.72 13.09
N LYS A 75 -27.69 -33.40 13.22
CA LYS A 75 -28.50 -33.86 12.08
C LYS A 75 -29.97 -33.90 12.41
N GLU A 76 -30.83 -33.98 11.40
CA GLU A 76 -32.29 -34.07 11.62
C GLU A 76 -32.85 -32.86 12.42
N ASN A 77 -32.31 -31.65 12.20
CA ASN A 77 -32.82 -30.39 12.78
C ASN A 77 -33.26 -29.45 11.64
N PRO A 78 -34.53 -29.49 11.21
CA PRO A 78 -34.98 -28.90 9.94
C PRO A 78 -34.91 -27.38 9.88
N GLN A 79 -35.02 -26.68 11.02
CA GLN A 79 -34.99 -25.21 11.10
C GLN A 79 -33.62 -24.66 11.48
N LEU A 80 -32.58 -25.51 11.61
CA LEU A 80 -31.27 -25.10 12.07
C LEU A 80 -30.55 -24.29 10.99
N GLY A 81 -30.51 -22.98 11.18
CA GLY A 81 -29.70 -22.07 10.39
C GLY A 81 -28.31 -21.91 10.99
N MET A 82 -27.26 -22.05 10.18
CA MET A 82 -25.88 -21.82 10.64
C MET A 82 -25.05 -21.12 9.56
N LYS A 83 -24.16 -20.24 9.99
CA LYS A 83 -23.20 -19.60 9.08
C LYS A 83 -22.05 -20.57 8.79
N LYS A 84 -21.50 -20.58 7.58
CA LYS A 84 -20.29 -21.35 7.24
C LYS A 84 -19.14 -21.12 8.21
N ALA A 85 -18.89 -19.87 8.62
CA ALA A 85 -17.82 -19.57 9.57
C ALA A 85 -18.04 -20.20 10.96
N GLU A 86 -19.29 -20.47 11.33
CA GLU A 86 -19.65 -21.17 12.55
C GLU A 86 -19.54 -22.69 12.37
N ALA A 87 -20.01 -23.23 11.24
CA ALA A 87 -19.79 -24.62 10.85
C ALA A 87 -18.29 -25.00 10.83
N GLU A 88 -17.44 -24.13 10.29
CA GLU A 88 -15.98 -24.32 10.31
C GLU A 88 -15.42 -24.43 11.74
N ARG A 89 -15.97 -23.70 12.72
CA ARG A 89 -15.53 -23.84 14.11
C ARG A 89 -15.82 -25.21 14.68
N TYR A 90 -16.94 -25.83 14.30
CA TYR A 90 -17.23 -27.21 14.70
C TYR A 90 -16.22 -28.20 14.09
N TYR A 91 -15.84 -28.01 12.84
CA TYR A 91 -14.81 -28.82 12.19
C TYR A 91 -13.43 -28.62 12.83
N GLU A 92 -13.05 -27.38 13.13
CA GLU A 92 -11.80 -27.06 13.82
C GLU A 92 -11.78 -27.63 15.24
N ALA A 93 -12.88 -27.49 15.99
CA ALA A 93 -12.97 -27.98 17.35
C ALA A 93 -12.93 -29.52 17.43
N ALA A 94 -13.37 -30.23 16.40
CA ALA A 94 -13.29 -31.68 16.28
C ALA A 94 -11.97 -32.20 15.67
N HIS A 95 -11.00 -31.32 15.40
CA HIS A 95 -9.73 -31.64 14.74
C HIS A 95 -9.86 -32.22 13.32
N GLY A 96 -10.99 -31.99 12.64
CA GLY A 96 -11.19 -32.46 11.27
C GLY A 96 -12.64 -32.62 10.86
N ARG A 97 -12.90 -32.52 9.55
CA ARG A 97 -14.24 -32.68 8.97
C ARG A 97 -14.75 -34.11 9.01
N GLU A 98 -13.85 -35.09 8.95
CA GLU A 98 -14.18 -36.52 8.98
C GLU A 98 -14.83 -36.97 10.29
N TYR A 99 -14.59 -36.21 11.37
CA TYR A 99 -15.14 -36.49 12.70
C TYR A 99 -16.48 -35.79 12.97
N VAL A 100 -17.05 -35.10 11.97
CA VAL A 100 -18.24 -34.26 12.15
C VAL A 100 -19.29 -34.58 11.09
N VAL A 101 -20.50 -34.90 11.54
CA VAL A 101 -21.70 -34.96 10.70
C VAL A 101 -22.55 -33.74 11.04
N LEU A 102 -22.68 -32.82 10.10
CA LEU A 102 -23.35 -31.53 10.29
C LEU A 102 -24.33 -31.29 9.13
N GLU A 103 -25.63 -31.31 9.42
CA GLU A 103 -26.72 -30.92 8.52
C GLU A 103 -27.32 -29.60 9.02
N PHE A 104 -27.33 -28.57 8.17
CA PHE A 104 -27.83 -27.24 8.50
C PHE A 104 -28.26 -26.50 7.24
N GLU A 105 -29.14 -25.51 7.41
CA GLU A 105 -29.46 -24.52 6.38
C GLU A 105 -28.42 -23.39 6.42
N ASP A 106 -27.77 -23.15 5.27
CA ASP A 106 -26.75 -22.13 5.15
C ASP A 106 -27.37 -20.73 5.10
N THR A 107 -27.12 -19.95 6.15
CA THR A 107 -27.62 -18.57 6.29
C THR A 107 -26.55 -17.52 5.99
N THR A 108 -25.43 -17.90 5.38
CA THR A 108 -24.36 -16.95 5.07
C THR A 108 -24.80 -15.88 4.08
N THR A 109 -24.54 -14.62 4.45
CA THR A 109 -24.76 -13.48 3.56
C THR A 109 -23.46 -13.08 2.87
N PHE A 110 -23.55 -12.44 1.70
CA PHE A 110 -22.38 -11.90 0.99
C PHE A 110 -21.53 -10.96 1.88
N ILE A 111 -22.16 -10.25 2.81
CA ILE A 111 -21.48 -9.36 3.76
C ILE A 111 -20.58 -10.15 4.72
N ASP A 112 -21.01 -11.34 5.16
CA ASP A 112 -20.22 -12.20 6.04
C ASP A 112 -18.93 -12.68 5.34
N ASP A 113 -18.99 -12.96 4.04
CA ASP A 113 -17.82 -13.32 3.24
C ASP A 113 -16.86 -12.13 3.05
N VAL A 114 -17.37 -10.91 2.86
CA VAL A 114 -16.54 -9.70 2.79
C VAL A 114 -15.85 -9.41 4.14
N LEU A 115 -16.55 -9.64 5.25
CA LEU A 115 -16.01 -9.47 6.61
C LEU A 115 -14.84 -10.42 6.90
N ARG A 116 -14.83 -11.61 6.29
CA ARG A 116 -13.68 -12.55 6.36
C ARG A 116 -12.40 -11.88 5.86
N TYR A 117 -12.50 -11.00 4.86
CA TYR A 117 -11.38 -10.28 4.27
C TYR A 117 -11.18 -8.87 4.84
N LYS A 118 -11.76 -8.55 6.01
CA LYS A 118 -11.66 -7.22 6.64
C LYS A 118 -10.23 -6.68 6.71
N MET A 119 -9.24 -7.54 7.00
CA MET A 119 -7.84 -7.13 7.11
C MET A 119 -7.23 -6.78 5.75
N LEU A 120 -7.59 -7.52 4.69
CA LEU A 120 -7.18 -7.20 3.32
C LEU A 120 -7.85 -5.91 2.84
N LEU A 121 -9.13 -5.70 3.18
CA LEU A 121 -9.86 -4.50 2.82
C LEU A 121 -9.24 -3.26 3.50
N LEU A 122 -8.86 -3.39 4.78
CA LEU A 122 -8.16 -2.33 5.52
C LEU A 122 -6.77 -2.02 4.92
N ALA A 123 -6.02 -3.07 4.56
CA ALA A 123 -4.71 -2.93 3.92
C ALA A 123 -4.81 -2.27 2.53
N ALA A 124 -5.83 -2.64 1.74
CA ALA A 124 -6.11 -2.01 0.45
C ALA A 124 -6.45 -0.52 0.61
N LEU A 125 -7.27 -0.17 1.60
CA LEU A 125 -7.60 1.23 1.89
C LEU A 125 -6.35 2.04 2.30
N PHE A 126 -5.50 1.46 3.15
CA PHE A 126 -4.23 2.08 3.52
C PHE A 126 -3.31 2.30 2.31
N PHE A 127 -3.25 1.32 1.40
CA PHE A 127 -2.46 1.43 0.17
C PHE A 127 -2.97 2.54 -0.76
N ILE A 128 -4.29 2.68 -0.90
CA ILE A 128 -4.91 3.77 -1.67
C ILE A 128 -4.53 5.13 -1.09
N VAL A 129 -4.58 5.29 0.24
CA VAL A 129 -4.16 6.52 0.91
C VAL A 129 -2.68 6.81 0.68
N LEU A 130 -1.82 5.79 0.75
CA LEU A 130 -0.39 5.93 0.46
C LEU A 130 -0.14 6.42 -0.99
N ILE A 131 -0.86 5.85 -1.97
CA ILE A 131 -0.78 6.29 -3.38
C ILE A 131 -1.18 7.76 -3.50
N LEU A 132 -2.27 8.18 -2.87
CA LEU A 132 -2.73 9.57 -2.91
C LEU A 132 -1.69 10.53 -2.33
N ILE A 133 -1.02 10.16 -1.23
CA ILE A 133 0.08 10.94 -0.65
C ILE A 133 1.26 11.02 -1.61
N CYS A 134 1.67 9.91 -2.22
CA CYS A 134 2.74 9.89 -3.21
C CYS A 134 2.45 10.79 -4.42
N ILE A 135 1.20 10.77 -4.93
CA ILE A 135 0.76 11.66 -6.02
C ILE A 135 0.85 13.12 -5.58
N ALA A 136 0.34 13.46 -4.39
CA ALA A 136 0.40 14.82 -3.86
C ALA A 136 1.84 15.33 -3.72
N VAL A 137 2.73 14.52 -3.13
CA VAL A 137 4.16 14.86 -2.99
C VAL A 137 4.84 14.99 -4.36
N GLY A 138 4.55 14.08 -5.29
CA GLY A 138 5.05 14.14 -6.66
C GLY A 138 4.65 15.44 -7.39
N LEU A 139 3.40 15.88 -7.22
CA LEU A 139 2.92 17.17 -7.75
C LEU A 139 3.63 18.37 -7.11
N VAL A 140 3.91 18.33 -5.81
CA VAL A 140 4.66 19.41 -5.14
C VAL A 140 6.11 19.46 -5.63
N VAL A 141 6.78 18.31 -5.73
CA VAL A 141 8.18 18.22 -6.18
C VAL A 141 8.33 18.66 -7.64
N THR A 142 7.42 18.23 -8.53
CA THR A 142 7.43 18.65 -9.93
C THR A 142 7.18 20.15 -10.07
N ARG A 143 6.23 20.73 -9.32
CA ARG A 143 6.00 22.18 -9.25
C ARG A 143 7.21 22.97 -8.73
N LYS A 144 7.97 22.43 -7.77
CA LYS A 144 9.21 23.06 -7.28
C LYS A 144 10.32 22.98 -8.33
N LYS A 145 10.49 21.85 -9.01
CA LYS A 145 11.51 21.67 -10.06
C LYS A 145 11.25 22.57 -11.28
N THR A 146 10.00 22.80 -11.66
CA THR A 146 9.69 23.75 -12.75
C THR A 146 9.94 25.19 -12.35
N LYS A 147 9.78 25.58 -11.08
CA LYS A 147 10.13 26.93 -10.60
C LYS A 147 11.64 27.19 -10.55
N HIS A 148 12.47 26.17 -10.35
CA HIS A 148 13.94 26.31 -10.25
C HIS A 148 14.70 26.09 -11.57
N ARG A 149 14.02 25.77 -12.68
CA ARG A 149 14.65 25.85 -14.00
C ARG A 149 14.84 27.32 -14.35
N LEU A 150 16.00 27.91 -14.07
CA LEU A 150 16.62 29.08 -14.73
C LEU A 150 15.67 30.11 -15.39
N VAL A 151 14.59 30.48 -14.71
CA VAL A 151 13.71 31.57 -15.15
C VAL A 151 14.21 32.78 -14.39
N LEU A 152 14.80 33.73 -15.13
CA LEU A 152 15.08 35.08 -14.65
C LEU A 152 13.88 35.59 -13.84
N PRO A 153 14.08 36.28 -12.71
CA PRO A 153 12.97 36.79 -11.92
C PRO A 153 12.05 37.62 -12.81
N GLN A 154 10.73 37.41 -12.72
CA GLN A 154 9.79 38.14 -13.56
C GLN A 154 9.94 39.65 -13.30
N PRO A 155 10.00 40.49 -14.36
CA PRO A 155 10.14 41.93 -14.20
C PRO A 155 8.96 42.51 -13.40
N PRO A 156 9.16 43.62 -12.68
CA PRO A 156 10.30 44.54 -12.75
C PRO A 156 11.49 44.10 -11.88
N TYR A 157 12.69 44.10 -12.47
CA TYR A 157 13.93 43.87 -11.74
C TYR A 157 14.19 45.05 -10.79
N ILE A 158 13.86 44.88 -9.51
CA ILE A 158 14.15 45.87 -8.48
C ILE A 158 15.64 45.80 -8.15
N LEU A 159 16.46 46.46 -8.98
CA LEU A 159 17.88 46.64 -8.71
C LEU A 159 18.06 47.77 -7.69
N GLY A 160 18.90 47.53 -6.68
CA GLY A 160 19.35 48.59 -5.77
C GLY A 160 20.06 49.72 -6.52
N LYS A 161 20.10 50.93 -5.95
CA LYS A 161 20.66 52.13 -6.61
C LYS A 161 22.08 51.91 -7.16
N LYS A 162 22.94 51.21 -6.41
CA LYS A 162 24.32 50.90 -6.82
C LYS A 162 24.36 49.92 -8.00
N SER A 163 23.60 48.83 -7.96
CA SER A 163 23.59 47.84 -9.05
C SER A 163 22.91 48.36 -10.31
N ARG A 164 21.93 49.25 -10.18
CA ARG A 164 21.33 49.96 -11.32
C ARG A 164 22.35 50.85 -12.03
N LEU A 165 23.17 51.59 -11.28
CA LEU A 165 24.23 52.42 -11.86
C LEU A 165 25.29 51.61 -12.60
N VAL A 166 25.71 50.48 -12.03
CA VAL A 166 26.67 49.57 -12.66
C VAL A 166 26.10 48.94 -13.92
N LEU A 167 24.84 48.48 -13.88
CA LEU A 167 24.19 47.92 -15.05
C LEU A 167 24.00 48.98 -16.15
N GLU A 168 23.63 50.20 -15.77
CA GLU A 168 23.49 51.31 -16.71
C GLU A 168 24.85 51.71 -17.32
N SER A 169 25.94 51.69 -16.55
CA SER A 169 27.27 51.95 -17.09
C SER A 169 27.71 50.85 -18.06
N LEU A 170 27.52 49.57 -17.71
CA LEU A 170 27.83 48.44 -18.58
C LEU A 170 27.03 48.47 -19.88
N VAL A 171 25.73 48.75 -19.81
CA VAL A 171 24.89 48.86 -21.00
C VAL A 171 25.31 50.04 -21.87
N LYS A 172 25.66 51.19 -21.28
CA LYS A 172 26.20 52.33 -22.03
C LYS A 172 27.53 51.98 -22.69
N GLU A 173 28.41 51.26 -22.00
CA GLU A 173 29.71 50.83 -22.52
C GLU A 173 29.56 49.88 -23.72
N ILE A 174 28.60 48.94 -23.65
CA ILE A 174 28.25 48.02 -24.74
C ILE A 174 27.56 48.73 -25.91
N LEU A 175 26.80 49.80 -25.66
CA LEU A 175 26.13 50.57 -26.72
C LEU A 175 27.06 51.57 -27.40
N ILE A 176 28.03 52.13 -26.66
CA ILE A 176 29.01 53.10 -27.17
C ILE A 176 30.10 52.37 -27.95
N ASN A 177 30.56 51.23 -27.44
CA ASN A 177 31.52 50.40 -28.14
C ASN A 177 30.75 49.38 -28.95
N ASP A 178 30.69 49.58 -30.27
CA ASP A 178 30.05 48.69 -31.23
C ASP A 178 30.32 47.21 -30.85
N PRO A 179 29.30 46.37 -30.60
CA PRO A 179 29.47 45.01 -30.09
C PRO A 179 30.32 44.09 -30.98
N LEU A 180 30.62 44.53 -32.20
CA LEU A 180 31.59 43.88 -33.09
C LEU A 180 33.06 44.21 -32.75
N VAL A 181 33.36 45.39 -32.20
CA VAL A 181 34.71 45.83 -31.81
C VAL A 181 35.16 45.14 -30.51
N TRP A 182 34.23 44.87 -29.59
CA TRP A 182 34.49 44.11 -28.36
C TRP A 182 34.92 42.66 -28.58
N ARG A 183 34.75 42.11 -29.79
CA ARG A 183 35.09 40.69 -30.06
C ARG A 183 36.57 40.41 -30.25
N TRP A 184 37.38 41.41 -30.59
CA TRP A 184 38.77 41.15 -30.98
C TRP A 184 39.79 41.55 -29.91
N ASN A 185 39.73 42.77 -29.38
CA ASN A 185 40.75 43.25 -28.44
C ASN A 185 40.54 42.74 -27.01
N ASP A 186 39.30 42.53 -26.58
CA ASP A 186 38.98 42.09 -25.20
C ASP A 186 38.73 40.58 -25.09
N ARG A 187 39.11 39.82 -26.14
CA ARG A 187 38.90 38.36 -26.19
C ARG A 187 39.60 37.62 -25.05
N GLU A 188 40.73 38.14 -24.60
CA GLU A 188 41.52 37.60 -23.47
C GLU A 188 40.85 37.84 -22.10
N LEU A 189 39.95 38.83 -22.01
CA LEU A 189 39.23 39.17 -20.78
C LEU A 189 37.90 38.40 -20.65
N VAL A 190 37.24 38.11 -21.77
CA VAL A 190 35.91 37.47 -21.81
C VAL A 190 36.01 35.94 -21.82
N TRP A 191 37.00 35.39 -22.52
CA TRP A 191 37.35 33.98 -22.46
C TRP A 191 38.71 33.88 -21.79
N GLY A 192 38.88 32.95 -20.85
CA GLY A 192 40.21 32.59 -20.36
C GLY A 192 41.02 32.01 -21.53
N TYR A 193 41.65 32.88 -22.31
CA TYR A 193 42.32 32.56 -23.55
C TYR A 193 43.61 31.83 -23.21
N GLN A 194 43.52 30.50 -23.07
CA GLN A 194 44.69 29.67 -22.85
C GLN A 194 45.30 29.36 -24.22
N ILE A 195 46.58 29.68 -24.39
CA ILE A 195 47.36 29.42 -25.62
C ILE A 195 47.29 27.95 -26.08
N GLN A 196 46.89 27.05 -25.18
CA GLN A 196 46.77 25.61 -25.41
C GLN A 196 45.40 25.16 -25.94
N ASP A 197 44.43 26.05 -26.12
CA ASP A 197 43.10 25.67 -26.63
C ASP A 197 43.18 25.26 -28.11
N ALA A 198 42.51 24.15 -28.45
CA ALA A 198 42.48 23.62 -29.82
C ALA A 198 41.97 24.64 -30.85
N ALA A 199 41.08 25.55 -30.43
CA ALA A 199 40.58 26.65 -31.25
C ALA A 199 41.69 27.65 -31.67
N HIS A 200 42.80 27.72 -30.95
CA HIS A 200 43.94 28.57 -31.29
C HIS A 200 44.72 28.04 -32.50
N ALA A 201 44.86 26.71 -32.59
CA ALA A 201 45.48 26.06 -33.75
C ALA A 201 44.66 26.32 -35.03
N ASP A 202 43.33 26.21 -34.95
CA ASP A 202 42.45 26.46 -36.09
C ASP A 202 42.50 27.92 -36.56
N VAL A 203 42.59 28.87 -35.62
CA VAL A 203 42.75 30.30 -35.94
C VAL A 203 44.11 30.56 -36.59
N ASN A 204 45.21 29.97 -36.09
CA ASN A 204 46.53 30.13 -36.68
C ASN A 204 46.62 29.55 -38.10
N VAL A 205 45.96 28.42 -38.35
CA VAL A 205 45.81 27.84 -39.70
C VAL A 205 45.02 28.79 -40.61
N LEU A 206 43.93 29.39 -40.12
CA LEU A 206 43.16 30.36 -40.88
C LEU A 206 43.92 31.66 -41.16
N VAL A 207 44.78 32.11 -40.23
CA VAL A 207 45.66 33.27 -40.41
C VAL A 207 46.73 32.96 -41.45
N MET A 208 47.41 31.81 -41.36
CA MET A 208 48.39 31.38 -42.37
C MET A 208 47.76 31.27 -43.76
N ASN A 209 46.58 30.66 -43.86
CA ASN A 209 45.92 30.46 -45.16
C ASN A 209 45.44 31.75 -45.82
N ASN A 210 45.23 32.82 -45.03
CA ASN A 210 44.74 34.10 -45.52
C ASN A 210 45.74 35.25 -45.31
N GLU A 211 47.02 34.93 -45.12
CA GLU A 211 48.08 35.89 -44.78
C GLU A 211 48.19 37.04 -45.80
N THR A 212 48.05 36.74 -47.09
CA THR A 212 48.07 37.74 -48.17
C THR A 212 46.89 38.70 -48.11
N PHE A 213 45.70 38.22 -47.74
CA PHE A 213 44.51 39.06 -47.57
C PHE A 213 44.67 39.95 -46.32
N LEU A 214 45.14 39.37 -45.22
CA LEU A 214 45.34 40.06 -43.95
C LEU A 214 46.40 41.15 -44.07
N ASN A 215 47.54 40.88 -44.72
CA ASN A 215 48.59 41.90 -44.94
C ASN A 215 48.13 43.06 -45.82
N ALA A 216 47.15 42.83 -46.70
CA ALA A 216 46.62 43.88 -47.58
C ALA A 216 45.51 44.74 -46.92
N HIS A 217 44.86 44.25 -45.85
CA HIS A 217 43.65 44.86 -45.28
C HIS A 217 43.70 45.11 -43.77
N MET A 218 44.67 44.55 -43.05
CA MET A 218 44.89 44.90 -41.65
C MET A 218 45.58 46.24 -41.56
N LEU A 219 44.93 47.19 -40.89
CA LEU A 219 45.57 48.43 -40.45
C LEU A 219 46.73 48.07 -39.51
N PRO A 220 47.90 48.73 -39.62
CA PRO A 220 48.98 48.50 -38.68
C PRO A 220 48.46 48.77 -37.26
N LEU A 221 48.58 47.77 -36.39
CA LEU A 221 48.32 47.93 -34.97
C LEU A 221 49.24 49.05 -34.49
N GLY A 222 48.66 50.15 -34.01
CA GLY A 222 49.42 51.27 -33.46
C GLY A 222 50.35 50.79 -32.35
N ALA A 223 51.61 51.21 -32.41
CA ALA A 223 52.62 50.92 -31.40
C ALA A 223 52.26 51.52 -30.03
#